data_AF-A0A7K2KT54-F1
#
_entry.id   AF-A0A7K2KT54-F1
#
_cell.length_a   1.000
_cell.length_b   1.000
_cell.length_c   1.000
_cell.angle_alpha   90.00
_cell.angle_beta   90.00
_cell.angle_gamma   90.00
#
_symmetry.space_group_name_H-M   'P 1'
#
loop_
_entity.id
_entity.type
_entity.pdbx_description
1 polymer ?
#
loop_
_entity_poly.entity_id
_entity_poly.type
_entity_poly.pdbx_seq_one_letter_code
_entity_poly.pdbx_strand_id
1 'polypeptide(L)' 'MSSTTAPTTATQGTHHYVLTLDLPGRMAMTWTGTLTPGTTDTRHDIYGLLRQHIAAELPEYGRANVVFFALEPNQL' A
#
# COMPACT_ATOMS: atom_id res chain seq x y z
N MET A 1 -29.33 -22.96 -17.25
CA MET A 1 -28.13 -22.25 -17.71
C MET A 1 -27.43 -21.71 -16.47
N SER A 2 -26.58 -22.52 -15.82
CA SER A 2 -25.87 -22.10 -14.60
C SER A 2 -24.46 -21.69 -14.98
N SER A 3 -24.20 -20.39 -15.03
CA SER A 3 -22.87 -19.82 -15.28
C SER A 3 -22.04 -19.94 -14.01
N THR A 4 -21.08 -20.86 -14.00
CA THR A 4 -20.05 -20.93 -12.95
C THR A 4 -19.03 -19.84 -13.22
N THR A 5 -19.06 -18.75 -12.46
CA THR A 5 -17.99 -17.74 -12.45
C THR A 5 -16.80 -18.34 -11.69
N ALA A 6 -15.72 -18.69 -12.39
CA ALA A 6 -14.48 -19.10 -11.74
C ALA A 6 -13.91 -17.90 -10.95
N PRO A 7 -13.47 -18.08 -9.69
CA PRO A 7 -12.83 -17.01 -8.95
C PRO A 7 -11.52 -16.65 -9.66
N THR A 8 -11.39 -15.41 -10.09
CA THR A 8 -10.13 -14.87 -10.60
C THR A 8 -9.20 -14.74 -9.39
N THR A 9 -8.29 -15.69 -9.21
CA THR A 9 -7.25 -15.60 -8.19
C THR A 9 -6.42 -14.35 -8.49
N ALA A 10 -6.69 -13.25 -7.78
CA ALA A 10 -5.89 -12.04 -7.92
C ALA A 10 -4.44 -12.42 -7.63
N THR A 11 -3.56 -12.20 -8.61
CA THR A 11 -2.13 -12.49 -8.46
C THR A 11 -1.59 -11.67 -7.29
N GLN A 12 -1.10 -12.35 -6.26
CA GLN A 12 -0.52 -11.70 -5.09
C GLN A 12 0.76 -10.95 -5.47
N GLY A 13 0.96 -9.76 -4.90
CA GLY A 13 2.17 -8.97 -5.14
C GLY A 13 3.42 -9.65 -4.61
N THR A 14 4.56 -9.38 -5.24
CA THR A 14 5.86 -9.96 -4.84
C THR A 14 6.40 -9.37 -3.54
N HIS A 15 5.90 -8.21 -3.12
CA HIS A 15 6.27 -7.53 -1.88
C HIS A 15 5.03 -7.23 -1.04
N HIS A 16 5.20 -7.32 0.28
CA HIS A 16 4.23 -6.86 1.26
C HIS A 16 4.67 -5.50 1.79
N TYR A 17 3.73 -4.57 1.92
CA TYR A 17 4.00 -3.26 2.50
C TYR A 17 3.19 -3.03 3.77
N VAL A 18 3.77 -2.24 4.67
CA VAL A 18 3.09 -1.66 5.82
C VAL A 18 3.47 -0.19 5.86
N LEU A 19 2.46 0.69 5.87
CA LEU A 19 2.65 2.14 5.96
C LEU A 19 1.73 2.69 7.05
N THR A 20 2.33 3.29 8.08
CA THR A 20 1.59 3.96 9.15
C THR A 20 1.75 5.46 9.01
N LEU A 21 0.64 6.17 8.88
CA LEU A 21 0.58 7.62 8.87
C LEU A 21 -0.07 8.13 10.16
N ASP A 22 0.54 9.13 10.77
CA ASP A 22 -0.02 9.88 11.88
C ASP A 22 -0.47 11.25 11.40
N LEU A 23 -1.75 11.55 11.58
CA LEU A 23 -2.30 12.88 11.42
C LEU A 23 -2.25 13.58 12.78
N PRO A 24 -1.31 14.51 13.01
CA PRO A 24 -1.00 15.00 14.35
C PRO A 24 -2.20 15.56 15.08
N GLY A 25 -2.38 15.13 16.33
CA GLY A 25 -3.49 15.58 17.17
C GLY A 25 -4.86 15.02 16.76
N ARG A 26 -4.93 14.08 15.81
CA ARG A 26 -6.18 13.43 15.40
C ARG A 26 -6.13 11.92 15.52
N MET A 27 -5.40 11.24 14.64
CA MET A 27 -5.37 9.77 14.61
C MET A 27 -4.15 9.24 13.84
N ALA A 28 -3.76 8.02 14.18
CA ALA A 28 -2.84 7.23 13.37
C ALA A 28 -3.60 6.10 12.67
N MET A 29 -3.27 5.85 11.41
CA MET A 29 -3.82 4.75 10.60
C MET A 29 -2.69 3.97 9.92
N THR A 30 -2.94 2.68 9.72
CA THR A 30 -2.00 1.77 9.05
C THR A 30 -2.66 1.17 7.83
N TRP A 31 -1.97 1.27 6.69
CA TRP A 31 -2.30 0.60 5.44
C TRP A 31 -1.35 -0.55 5.22
N THR A 32 -1.89 -1.67 4.76
CA THR A 32 -1.12 -2.85 4.39
C THR A 32 -1.64 -3.44 3.09
N GLY A 33 -0.79 -4.17 2.39
CA GLY A 33 -1.17 -4.84 1.17
C GLY A 33 0.03 -5.47 0.48
N THR A 34 -0.22 -5.97 -0.73
CA THR A 34 0.86 -6.49 -1.58
C THR A 34 0.92 -5.71 -2.88
N LEU A 35 2.12 -5.52 -3.38
CA LEU A 35 2.38 -4.93 -4.70
C LEU A 35 3.63 -5.57 -5.31
N THR A 36 3.77 -5.45 -6.61
CA THR A 36 4.98 -5.87 -7.32
C THR A 36 5.67 -4.60 -7.83
N PRO A 37 6.83 -4.20 -7.26
CA PRO A 37 7.58 -3.07 -7.78
C PRO A 37 8.02 -3.33 -9.22
N GLY A 38 8.02 -2.29 -10.06
CA GLY A 38 8.65 -2.33 -11.36
C GLY A 38 10.15 -2.59 -11.27
N THR A 39 10.77 -3.02 -12.37
CA THR A 39 12.21 -3.38 -12.39
C THR A 39 13.14 -2.19 -12.12
N THR A 40 12.66 -0.97 -12.33
CA THR A 40 13.38 0.28 -12.07
C THR A 40 12.90 1.00 -10.82
N ASP A 41 11.82 0.52 -10.19
CA ASP A 41 11.25 1.18 -9.02
C ASP A 41 12.18 0.98 -7.82
N THR A 42 12.50 2.08 -7.16
CA THR A 42 13.20 2.05 -5.89
C THR A 42 12.19 1.96 -4.75
N ARG A 43 12.67 1.58 -3.56
CA ARG A 43 11.87 1.66 -2.32
C ARG A 43 11.31 3.09 -2.10
N HIS A 44 12.02 4.12 -2.54
CA HIS A 44 11.56 5.51 -2.44
C HIS A 44 10.38 5.79 -3.37
N ASP A 45 10.41 5.26 -4.59
CA ASP A 45 9.33 5.44 -5.57
C ASP A 45 8.04 4.77 -5.08
N ILE A 46 8.14 3.55 -4.55
CA ILE A 46 7.00 2.84 -3.96
C ILE A 46 6.45 3.59 -2.73
N TYR A 47 7.34 4.09 -1.87
CA TYR A 47 6.94 4.93 -0.75
C TYR A 47 6.15 6.17 -1.19
N GLY A 48 6.65 6.87 -2.21
CA GLY A 48 5.98 8.05 -2.78
C GLY A 48 4.61 7.69 -3.39
N LEU A 49 4.55 6.60 -4.16
CA LEU A 49 3.33 6.10 -4.78
C LEU A 49 2.25 5.79 -3.73
N LEU A 50 2.61 5.06 -2.66
CA LEU A 50 1.66 4.72 -1.59
C LEU A 50 1.14 5.97 -0.87
N ARG A 51 2.02 6.95 -0.59
CA ARG A 51 1.60 8.21 0.02
C ARG A 51 0.66 9.01 -0.88
N GLN A 52 0.95 9.09 -2.18
CA GLN A 52 0.10 9.79 -3.13
C GLN A 52 -1.26 9.11 -3.27
N HIS A 53 -1.28 7.77 -3.33
CA HIS A 53 -2.51 6.99 -3.39
C HIS A 53 -3.40 7.24 -2.17
N ILE A 54 -2.85 7.13 -0.95
CA ILE A 54 -3.60 7.40 0.29
C ILE A 54 -4.09 8.85 0.33
N ALA A 55 -3.26 9.82 -0.06
CA ALA A 55 -3.68 11.23 -0.07
C ALA A 55 -4.74 11.55 -1.15
N ALA A 56 -4.79 10.79 -2.25
CA ALA A 56 -5.82 10.94 -3.26
C ALA A 56 -7.18 10.43 -2.77
N GLU A 57 -7.19 9.33 -2.00
CA GLU A 57 -8.40 8.78 -1.39
C GLU A 57 -8.84 9.57 -0.14
N LEU A 58 -7.88 10.01 0.68
CA LEU A 58 -8.09 10.72 1.94
C LEU A 58 -7.20 11.97 2.01
N PRO A 59 -7.67 13.11 1.45
CA PRO A 59 -6.87 14.34 1.30
C PRO A 59 -6.25 14.88 2.60
N GLU A 60 -6.86 14.64 3.75
CA GLU A 60 -6.31 15.04 5.05
C GLU A 60 -4.96 14.38 5.37
N TYR A 61 -4.69 13.19 4.82
CA TYR A 61 -3.42 12.48 5.00
C TYR A 61 -2.29 13.01 4.12
N GLY A 62 -2.58 13.93 3.19
CA GLY A 62 -1.54 14.62 2.42
C GLY A 62 -0.54 15.40 3.29
N ARG A 63 -0.93 15.76 4.52
CA ARG A 63 -0.07 16.43 5.52
C ARG A 63 0.34 15.54 6.69
N ALA A 64 0.02 14.25 6.65
CA ALA A 64 0.36 13.32 7.72
C ALA A 64 1.87 13.03 7.78
N ASN A 65 2.34 12.71 8.99
CA ASN A 65 3.68 12.22 9.24
C ASN A 65 3.74 10.72 8.98
N VAL A 66 4.86 10.24 8.46
CA VAL A 66 5.10 8.80 8.37
C VAL A 66 5.76 8.34 9.65
N VAL A 67 5.08 7.42 10.33
CA VAL A 67 5.57 6.84 11.59
C VAL A 67 6.28 5.51 11.34
N PHE A 68 5.80 4.73 10.37
CA PHE A 68 6.38 3.46 10.02
C PHE A 68 6.24 3.19 8.52
N PHE A 69 7.29 2.63 7.92
CA PHE A 69 7.24 2.15 6.54
C PHE A 69 8.13 0.92 6.36
N ALA A 70 7.50 -0.20 5.97
CA ALA A 70 8.16 -1.42 5.54
C ALA A 70 7.70 -1.80 4.13
N LEU A 71 8.66 -2.31 3.35
CA LEU A 71 8.44 -2.92 2.05
C LEU A 71 9.41 -4.09 1.96
N GLU A 72 8.87 -5.30 1.98
CA GLU A 72 9.65 -6.52 2.10
C GLU A 72 9.16 -7.57 1.11
N PRO A 73 10.03 -8.48 0.63
CA PRO A 73 9.58 -9.62 -0.16
C PRO A 73 8.47 -10.39 0.56
N ASN A 74 7.41 -10.73 -0.17
CA ASN A 74 6.24 -11.40 0.37
C ASN A 74 6.44 -12.93 0.37
N GLN A 75 7.40 -13.39 1.17
CA GLN A 75 7.78 -14.79 1.35
C GLN A 75 7.88 -15.09 2.85
N LEU A 76 7.58 -16.33 3.26
CA LEU A 76 7.61 -16.80 4.65
C LEU A 76 8.96 -17.40 5.02
#